data_AF-A0A847HSU7-F1
#
_entry.id   AF-A0A847HSU7-F1
#
_cell.length_a   1.000
_cell.length_b   1.000
_cell.length_c   1.000
_cell.angle_alpha   90.00
_cell.angle_beta   90.00
_cell.angle_gamma   90.00
#
_symmetry.space_group_name_H-M   'P 1'
#
loop_
_entity.id
_entity.type
_entity.pdbx_description
1 polymer ?
#
loop_
_entity_poly.entity_id
_entity_poly.type
_entity_poly.pdbx_seq_one_letter_code
_entity_poly.pdbx_strand_id
1 'polypeptide(L)'
;MNDAVPNDAPADDGREPAPAGAPASPEAALDWRQLVAERRFVAARNAYLVTGEQDPDVRAALNALIDVFDLVRERAFGRALERIERLEERAAFVPWAELEEDLGVLRESAAALDVRDPDRARGLLLALEGTWFEAETLTQLGTTYVYDSDLEEAARLFERAIELDPQHYRALTNLGNVALEQDRVDDAIELYQRALKIDEEFPNAHHNLGVAYRKKGQLAKSVRSLRRAQRTQHRQEVAEARESIGKWAGPNVAKYFRWIVYALIAVGAYVLLRMAGYL
;
A
#
# COMPACT_ATOMS: atom_id res chain seq x y z
N MET A 1 -9.26 56.41 65.46
CA MET A 1 -8.56 55.11 65.48
C MET A 1 -9.02 54.36 64.24
N ASN A 2 -8.28 54.46 63.11
CA ASN A 2 -7.28 53.47 62.70
C ASN A 2 -7.75 52.04 62.95
N ASP A 3 -8.10 51.30 61.90
CA ASP A 3 -7.13 50.37 61.31
C ASP A 3 -7.51 49.97 59.88
N ALA A 4 -6.48 49.90 59.06
CA ALA A 4 -6.47 49.56 57.65
C ALA A 4 -6.44 48.04 57.46
N VAL A 5 -7.07 47.54 56.40
CA VAL A 5 -6.70 46.25 55.77
C VAL A 5 -6.75 46.44 54.24
N PRO A 6 -5.79 45.89 53.47
CA PRO A 6 -5.50 46.32 52.11
C PRO A 6 -6.19 45.49 51.01
N ASN A 7 -6.20 46.13 49.86
CA ASN A 7 -6.47 45.71 48.49
C ASN A 7 -5.77 44.39 48.08
N ASP A 8 -6.53 43.42 47.56
CA ASP A 8 -6.05 42.33 46.70
C ASP A 8 -7.08 42.07 45.59
N ALA A 9 -6.95 42.83 44.50
CA ALA A 9 -7.53 42.47 43.21
C ALA A 9 -6.59 41.43 42.55
N PRO A 10 -7.10 40.29 42.03
CA PRO A 10 -6.26 39.35 41.32
C PRO A 10 -5.76 39.98 40.01
N ALA A 11 -4.45 39.83 39.77
CA ALA A 11 -3.76 40.27 38.58
C ALA A 11 -4.37 39.65 37.33
N ASP A 12 -4.72 40.51 36.38
CA ASP A 12 -5.00 40.24 34.97
C ASP A 12 -3.74 39.58 34.36
N ASP A 13 -3.72 38.25 34.25
CA ASP A 13 -2.69 37.55 33.49
C ASP A 13 -3.06 37.67 32.00
N GLY A 14 -2.34 38.54 31.29
CA GLY A 14 -2.53 38.82 29.86
C GLY A 14 -2.22 37.63 28.94
N ARG A 15 -2.80 36.45 29.21
CA ARG A 15 -2.84 35.32 28.30
C ARG A 15 -4.04 35.52 27.38
N GLU A 16 -3.77 35.90 26.15
CA GLU A 16 -4.74 35.75 25.06
C GLU A 16 -5.36 34.34 25.14
N PRO A 17 -6.70 34.20 25.09
CA PRO A 17 -7.30 32.89 24.98
C PRO A 17 -6.75 32.24 23.71
N ALA A 18 -6.19 31.02 23.87
CA ALA A 18 -5.70 30.23 22.76
C ALA A 18 -6.77 30.22 21.64
N PRO A 19 -6.40 30.44 20.37
CA PRO A 19 -7.38 30.55 19.30
C PRO A 19 -8.25 29.30 19.30
N ALA A 20 -9.56 29.51 19.45
CA ALA A 20 -10.56 28.46 19.37
C ALA A 20 -10.25 27.59 18.15
N GLY A 21 -10.11 26.28 18.40
CA GLY A 21 -9.72 25.31 17.40
C GLY A 21 -10.51 25.50 16.11
N ALA A 22 -9.83 25.35 14.98
CA ALA A 22 -10.44 25.33 13.66
C ALA A 22 -11.73 24.48 13.69
N PRO A 23 -12.79 24.89 12.98
CA PRO A 23 -14.05 24.13 12.99
C PRO A 23 -13.73 22.69 12.62
N ALA A 24 -14.04 21.77 13.53
CA ALA A 24 -13.92 20.34 13.29
C ALA A 24 -14.58 20.05 11.94
N SER A 25 -13.90 19.32 11.06
CA SER A 25 -14.43 18.99 9.74
C SER A 25 -15.84 18.37 9.90
N PRO A 26 -16.76 18.52 8.93
CA PRO A 26 -18.12 17.95 9.03
C PRO A 26 -18.14 16.44 9.38
N GLU A 27 -17.04 15.75 9.11
CA GLU A 27 -16.82 14.33 9.41
C GLU A 27 -16.56 14.04 10.90
N ALA A 28 -16.10 15.01 11.69
CA ALA A 28 -15.80 14.83 13.11
C ALA A 28 -17.07 14.61 13.97
N ALA A 29 -18.26 14.87 13.42
CA ALA A 29 -19.55 14.60 14.04
C ALA A 29 -20.19 13.27 13.59
N LEU A 30 -19.56 12.55 12.67
CA LEU A 30 -20.07 11.26 12.15
C LEU A 30 -19.71 10.11 13.09
N ASP A 31 -20.60 9.12 13.18
CA ASP A 31 -20.32 7.88 13.92
C ASP A 31 -19.18 7.12 13.22
N TRP A 32 -18.05 7.00 13.90
CA TRP A 32 -16.87 6.33 13.37
C TRP A 32 -17.14 4.85 13.04
N ARG A 33 -18.10 4.19 13.72
CA ARG A 33 -18.46 2.80 13.41
C ARG A 33 -19.17 2.68 12.07
N GLN A 34 -20.04 3.64 11.75
CA GLN A 34 -20.65 3.71 10.41
C GLN A 34 -19.56 3.94 9.34
N LEU A 35 -18.60 4.81 9.61
CA LEU A 35 -17.47 5.04 8.70
C LEU A 35 -16.62 3.78 8.47
N VAL A 36 -16.47 2.91 9.48
CA VAL A 36 -15.83 1.58 9.31
C VAL A 36 -16.64 0.70 8.38
N ALA A 37 -17.97 0.62 8.56
CA ALA A 37 -18.84 -0.16 7.67
C ALA A 37 -18.83 0.36 6.23
N GLU A 38 -18.67 1.67 6.05
CA GLU A 38 -18.48 2.31 4.74
C GLU A 38 -17.05 2.15 4.17
N ARG A 39 -16.16 1.43 4.86
CA ARG A 39 -14.74 1.23 4.48
C ARG A 39 -13.92 2.55 4.44
N ARG A 40 -14.37 3.57 5.17
CA ARG A 40 -13.74 4.91 5.28
C ARG A 40 -12.84 5.01 6.52
N PHE A 41 -11.81 4.18 6.59
CA PHE A 41 -11.04 3.97 7.83
C PHE A 41 -10.27 5.20 8.34
N VAL A 42 -9.73 6.03 7.44
CA VAL A 42 -9.04 7.27 7.84
C VAL A 42 -10.01 8.26 8.47
N ALA A 43 -11.20 8.42 7.87
CA ALA A 43 -12.25 9.26 8.42
C ALA A 43 -12.76 8.69 9.75
N ALA A 44 -12.96 7.37 9.84
CA ALA A 44 -13.34 6.70 11.08
C ALA A 44 -12.33 6.96 12.21
N ARG A 45 -11.03 6.78 11.93
CA ARG A 45 -9.96 7.10 12.90
C ARG A 45 -10.00 8.55 13.34
N ASN A 46 -10.12 9.49 12.39
CA ASN A 46 -10.14 10.91 12.72
C ASN A 46 -11.38 11.29 13.54
N ALA A 47 -12.56 10.75 13.20
CA ALA A 47 -13.79 10.94 13.97
C ALA A 47 -13.68 10.35 15.38
N TYR A 48 -13.11 9.14 15.51
CA TYR A 48 -12.85 8.50 16.80
C TYR A 48 -11.94 9.35 17.71
N LEU A 49 -10.88 9.96 17.17
CA LEU A 49 -9.97 10.80 17.97
C LEU A 49 -10.65 12.05 18.56
N VAL A 50 -11.78 12.49 18.01
CA VAL A 50 -12.53 13.68 18.46
C VAL A 50 -13.56 13.35 19.54
N THR A 51 -13.98 12.08 19.69
CA THR A 51 -14.99 11.69 20.71
C THR A 51 -14.48 11.85 22.14
N GLY A 52 -13.15 11.94 22.32
CA GLY A 52 -12.51 11.96 23.63
C GLY A 52 -12.40 10.57 24.27
N GLU A 53 -12.94 9.52 23.63
CA GLU A 53 -12.74 8.13 24.04
C GLU A 53 -11.26 7.74 23.85
N GLN A 54 -10.68 7.07 24.84
CA GLN A 54 -9.26 6.72 24.87
C GLN A 54 -9.03 5.21 24.92
N ASP A 55 -9.94 4.42 24.35
CA ASP A 55 -9.73 2.97 24.21
C ASP A 55 -8.53 2.73 23.25
N PRO A 56 -7.40 2.19 23.76
CA PRO A 56 -6.22 1.92 22.95
C PRO A 56 -6.47 0.85 21.89
N ASP A 57 -7.38 -0.09 22.15
CA ASP A 57 -7.63 -1.26 21.31
C ASP A 57 -8.43 -0.83 20.07
N VAL A 58 -9.42 0.04 20.25
CA VAL A 58 -10.16 0.66 19.14
C VAL A 58 -9.21 1.45 18.23
N ARG A 59 -8.29 2.21 18.83
CA ARG A 59 -7.29 2.99 18.08
C ARG A 59 -6.34 2.09 17.30
N ALA A 60 -5.85 1.02 17.93
CA ALA A 60 -4.97 0.04 17.31
C ALA A 60 -5.67 -0.68 16.15
N ALA A 61 -6.93 -1.07 16.33
CA ALA A 61 -7.77 -1.68 15.31
C ALA A 61 -7.99 -0.77 14.09
N LEU A 62 -8.34 0.50 14.31
CA LEU A 62 -8.54 1.46 13.22
C LEU A 62 -7.26 1.72 12.43
N ASN A 63 -6.12 1.83 13.12
CA ASN A 63 -4.82 1.96 12.45
C ASN A 63 -4.47 0.71 11.65
N ALA A 64 -4.73 -0.48 12.19
CA ALA A 64 -4.46 -1.72 11.50
C ALA A 64 -5.34 -1.92 10.26
N LEU A 65 -6.61 -1.50 10.30
CA LEU A 65 -7.47 -1.50 9.10
C LEU A 65 -6.90 -0.60 8.00
N ILE A 66 -6.42 0.59 8.34
CA ILE A 66 -5.77 1.49 7.38
C ILE A 66 -4.54 0.78 6.77
N ASP A 67 -3.63 0.28 7.62
CA ASP A 67 -2.41 -0.39 7.19
C ASP A 67 -2.70 -1.61 6.29
N VAL A 68 -3.68 -2.45 6.67
CA VAL A 68 -4.07 -3.65 5.93
C VAL A 68 -4.59 -3.30 4.54
N PHE A 69 -5.47 -2.30 4.44
CA PHE A 69 -6.02 -1.90 3.15
C PHE A 69 -4.98 -1.24 2.24
N ASP A 70 -4.04 -0.49 2.81
CA ASP A 70 -2.90 0.04 2.05
C ASP A 70 -2.03 -1.11 1.51
N LEU A 71 -1.71 -2.11 2.33
CA LEU A 71 -0.97 -3.30 1.92
C LEU A 71 -1.72 -4.14 0.87
N VAL A 72 -3.05 -4.22 0.95
CA VAL A 72 -3.89 -4.90 -0.06
C VAL A 72 -3.79 -4.21 -1.42
N ARG A 73 -3.85 -2.87 -1.46
CA ARG A 73 -3.67 -2.12 -2.71
C ARG A 73 -2.29 -2.40 -3.33
N GLU A 74 -1.28 -2.59 -2.49
CA GLU A 74 0.08 -2.98 -2.90
C GLU A 74 0.23 -4.47 -3.29
N ARG A 75 -0.83 -5.29 -3.19
CA ARG A 75 -0.80 -6.76 -3.32
C ARG A 75 0.08 -7.46 -2.28
N ALA A 76 0.39 -6.79 -1.18
CA ALA A 76 1.26 -7.27 -0.11
C ALA A 76 0.48 -8.09 0.94
N PHE A 77 -0.32 -9.07 0.51
CA PHE A 77 -1.26 -9.82 1.37
C PHE A 77 -0.59 -10.54 2.54
N GLY A 78 0.64 -11.05 2.35
CA GLY A 78 1.40 -11.66 3.45
C GLY A 78 1.72 -10.67 4.57
N ARG A 79 2.11 -9.45 4.22
CA ARG A 79 2.37 -8.37 5.20
C ARG A 79 1.07 -7.91 5.87
N ALA A 80 -0.04 -7.90 5.13
CA ALA A 80 -1.35 -7.59 5.69
C ALA A 80 -1.76 -8.61 6.76
N LEU A 81 -1.60 -9.91 6.49
CA LEU A 81 -1.84 -10.97 7.47
C LEU A 81 -0.93 -10.84 8.69
N GLU A 82 0.39 -10.67 8.49
CA GLU A 82 1.33 -10.44 9.61
C GLU A 82 0.93 -9.23 10.46
N ARG A 83 0.37 -8.19 9.85
CA ARG A 83 -0.07 -6.98 10.55
C ARG A 83 -1.23 -7.28 11.50
N ILE A 84 -2.18 -8.12 11.07
CA ILE A 84 -3.35 -8.54 11.85
C ILE A 84 -2.94 -9.54 12.95
N GLU A 85 -2.04 -10.47 12.65
CA GLU A 85 -1.52 -11.46 13.61
C GLU A 85 -0.80 -10.81 14.80
N ARG A 86 -0.10 -9.69 14.58
CA ARG A 86 0.64 -8.97 15.63
C ARG A 86 -0.24 -8.04 16.48
N LEU A 87 -1.54 -7.95 16.23
CA LEU A 87 -2.44 -7.18 17.08
C LEU A 87 -2.67 -7.95 18.39
N GLU A 88 -2.08 -7.44 19.46
CA GLU A 88 -2.23 -8.01 20.81
C GLU A 88 -3.70 -8.05 21.25
N GLU A 89 -4.43 -6.97 21.00
CA GLU A 89 -5.86 -6.84 21.30
C GLU A 89 -6.64 -6.48 20.03
N ARG A 90 -7.77 -7.16 19.86
CA ARG A 90 -8.62 -7.07 18.67
C ARG A 90 -9.98 -6.52 19.05
N ALA A 91 -10.30 -5.33 18.56
CA ALA A 91 -11.56 -4.70 18.86
C ALA A 91 -12.75 -5.48 18.25
N ALA A 92 -13.81 -5.67 19.04
CA ALA A 92 -14.95 -6.53 18.70
C ALA A 92 -15.80 -6.04 17.50
N PHE A 93 -15.68 -4.77 17.11
CA PHE A 93 -16.42 -4.22 15.98
C PHE A 93 -15.82 -4.64 14.62
N VAL A 94 -14.61 -5.19 14.61
CA VAL A 94 -13.96 -5.68 13.39
C VAL A 94 -14.07 -7.20 13.35
N PRO A 95 -14.62 -7.78 12.27
CA PRO A 95 -14.68 -9.23 12.09
C PRO A 95 -13.31 -9.76 11.63
N TRP A 96 -12.33 -9.78 12.54
CA TRP A 96 -10.94 -10.12 12.19
C TRP A 96 -10.78 -11.50 11.53
N ALA A 97 -11.55 -12.49 11.95
CA ALA A 97 -11.48 -13.83 11.38
C ALA A 97 -11.89 -13.86 9.90
N GLU A 98 -12.96 -13.15 9.54
CA GLU A 98 -13.42 -13.01 8.15
C GLU A 98 -12.36 -12.28 7.31
N LEU A 99 -11.79 -11.19 7.85
CA LEU A 99 -10.73 -10.45 7.17
C LEU A 99 -9.47 -11.29 6.91
N GLU A 100 -9.07 -12.11 7.89
CA GLU A 100 -7.92 -13.02 7.75
C GLU A 100 -8.18 -14.10 6.70
N GLU A 101 -9.38 -14.67 6.69
CA GLU A 101 -9.81 -15.65 5.70
C GLU A 101 -9.79 -15.05 4.29
N ASP A 102 -10.42 -13.88 4.10
CA ASP A 102 -10.48 -13.18 2.82
C ASP A 102 -9.07 -12.86 2.28
N LEU A 103 -8.18 -12.35 3.15
CA LEU A 103 -6.78 -12.09 2.78
C LEU A 103 -6.03 -13.37 2.41
N GLY A 104 -6.33 -14.48 3.09
CA GLY A 104 -5.80 -15.80 2.77
C GLY A 104 -6.17 -16.23 1.35
N VAL A 105 -7.45 -16.11 1.01
CA VAL A 105 -7.99 -16.42 -0.33
C VAL A 105 -7.37 -15.52 -1.40
N LEU A 106 -7.29 -14.21 -1.15
CA LEU A 106 -6.67 -13.26 -2.08
C LEU A 106 -5.19 -13.56 -2.33
N ARG A 107 -4.45 -13.94 -1.27
CA ARG A 107 -3.05 -14.35 -1.37
C ARG A 107 -2.89 -15.62 -2.20
N GLU A 108 -3.74 -16.62 -1.96
CA GLU A 108 -3.69 -17.88 -2.69
C GLU A 108 -4.06 -17.70 -4.17
N SER A 109 -5.10 -16.91 -4.45
CA SER A 109 -5.49 -16.56 -5.81
C SER A 109 -4.38 -15.82 -6.55
N ALA A 110 -3.72 -14.89 -5.86
CA ALA A 110 -2.57 -14.18 -6.43
C ALA A 110 -1.41 -15.12 -6.78
N ALA A 111 -1.09 -16.07 -5.89
CA ALA A 111 -0.06 -17.07 -6.15
C ALA A 111 -0.42 -17.99 -7.33
N ALA A 112 -1.71 -18.36 -7.48
CA ALA A 112 -2.19 -19.12 -8.63
C ALA A 112 -1.99 -18.36 -9.95
N LEU A 113 -2.26 -17.06 -9.97
CA LEU A 113 -1.99 -16.21 -11.14
C LEU A 113 -0.50 -16.11 -11.48
N ASP A 114 0.37 -16.05 -10.46
CA ASP A 114 1.82 -15.96 -10.67
C ASP A 114 2.37 -17.24 -11.34
N VAL A 115 1.77 -18.41 -11.08
CA VAL A 115 2.08 -19.68 -11.77
C VAL A 115 1.20 -19.93 -13.01
N ARG A 116 0.41 -18.94 -13.43
CA ARG A 116 -0.48 -18.97 -14.61
C ARG A 116 -1.57 -20.05 -14.55
N ASP A 117 -2.20 -20.21 -13.40
CA ASP A 117 -3.38 -21.05 -13.18
C ASP A 117 -4.63 -20.18 -12.91
N PRO A 118 -5.24 -19.58 -13.95
CA PRO A 118 -6.37 -18.66 -13.79
C PRO A 118 -7.66 -19.35 -13.34
N ASP A 119 -7.84 -20.64 -13.64
CA ASP A 119 -9.03 -21.40 -13.23
C ASP A 119 -9.06 -21.63 -11.72
N ARG A 120 -7.91 -22.01 -11.13
CA ARG A 120 -7.77 -22.10 -9.67
C ARG A 120 -8.00 -20.74 -9.03
N ALA A 121 -7.38 -19.70 -9.56
CA ALA A 121 -7.53 -18.33 -9.05
C ALA A 121 -9.00 -17.89 -9.05
N ARG A 122 -9.73 -18.17 -10.15
CA ARG A 122 -11.15 -17.87 -10.30
C ARG A 122 -12.00 -18.66 -9.30
N GLY A 123 -11.75 -19.96 -9.15
CA GLY A 123 -12.47 -20.80 -8.19
C GLY A 123 -12.36 -20.28 -6.76
N LEU A 124 -11.15 -19.85 -6.36
CA LEU A 124 -10.91 -19.23 -5.05
C LEU A 124 -11.68 -17.92 -4.89
N LEU A 125 -11.62 -17.04 -5.89
CA LEU A 125 -12.26 -15.72 -5.83
C LEU A 125 -13.79 -15.78 -5.87
N LEU A 126 -14.38 -16.73 -6.59
CA LEU A 126 -15.83 -16.93 -6.63
C LEU A 126 -16.39 -17.59 -5.36
N ALA A 127 -15.54 -18.27 -4.58
CA ALA A 127 -15.90 -18.81 -3.28
C ALA A 127 -15.83 -17.76 -2.15
N LEU A 128 -15.29 -16.57 -2.43
CA LEU A 128 -15.18 -15.49 -1.46
C LEU A 128 -16.56 -14.88 -1.21
N GLU A 129 -17.04 -14.98 0.03
CA GLU A 129 -18.32 -14.39 0.45
C GLU A 129 -18.12 -12.97 1.04
N GLY A 130 -16.93 -12.69 1.58
CA GLY A 130 -16.58 -11.41 2.21
C GLY A 130 -16.43 -10.26 1.20
N THR A 131 -16.92 -9.07 1.60
CA THR A 131 -16.99 -7.89 0.72
C THR A 131 -15.92 -6.83 1.02
N TRP A 132 -15.08 -7.03 2.04
CA TRP A 132 -14.11 -6.02 2.49
C TRP A 132 -13.15 -5.57 1.38
N PHE A 133 -12.73 -6.50 0.52
CA PHE A 133 -11.76 -6.27 -0.55
C PHE A 133 -12.36 -6.40 -1.96
N GLU A 134 -13.66 -6.12 -2.11
CA GLU A 134 -14.43 -6.32 -3.34
C GLU A 134 -13.74 -5.77 -4.61
N ALA A 135 -13.16 -4.56 -4.54
CA ALA A 135 -12.48 -3.97 -5.69
C ALA A 135 -11.20 -4.73 -6.10
N GLU A 136 -10.43 -5.25 -5.14
CA GLU A 136 -9.26 -6.09 -5.42
C GLU A 136 -9.69 -7.47 -5.91
N THR A 137 -10.75 -8.06 -5.34
CA THR A 137 -11.34 -9.33 -5.81
C THR A 137 -11.76 -9.23 -7.27
N LEU A 138 -12.49 -8.17 -7.64
CA LEU A 138 -12.88 -7.90 -9.03
C LEU A 138 -11.66 -7.68 -9.94
N THR A 139 -10.62 -7.01 -9.45
CA THR A 139 -9.36 -6.82 -10.20
C THR A 139 -8.63 -8.14 -10.44
N GLN A 140 -8.57 -9.05 -9.46
CA GLN A 140 -7.99 -10.37 -9.66
C GLN A 140 -8.86 -11.23 -10.58
N LEU A 141 -10.19 -11.19 -10.44
CA LEU A 141 -11.12 -11.86 -11.36
C LEU A 141 -10.96 -11.37 -12.80
N GLY A 142 -10.92 -10.05 -13.03
CA GLY A 142 -10.68 -9.48 -14.35
C GLY A 142 -9.35 -9.96 -14.94
N THR A 143 -8.32 -10.12 -14.11
CA THR A 143 -7.03 -10.69 -14.53
C THR A 143 -7.17 -12.14 -14.98
N THR A 144 -8.04 -12.95 -14.36
CA THR A 144 -8.34 -14.33 -14.84
C THR A 144 -8.94 -14.31 -16.25
N TYR A 145 -9.84 -13.37 -16.55
CA TYR A 145 -10.47 -13.25 -17.88
C TYR A 145 -9.49 -12.74 -18.95
N VAL A 146 -8.51 -11.91 -18.59
CA VAL A 146 -7.40 -11.56 -19.50
C VAL A 146 -6.62 -12.80 -19.92
N TYR A 147 -6.34 -13.74 -19.01
CA TYR A 147 -5.68 -15.00 -19.37
C TYR A 147 -6.51 -15.86 -20.33
N ASP A 148 -7.83 -15.82 -20.20
CA ASP A 148 -8.77 -16.49 -21.10
C ASP A 148 -8.99 -15.73 -22.42
N SER A 149 -8.32 -14.59 -22.62
CA SER A 149 -8.48 -13.68 -23.76
C SER A 149 -9.88 -13.07 -23.90
N ASP A 150 -10.70 -13.13 -22.85
CA ASP A 150 -12.00 -12.45 -22.79
C ASP A 150 -11.80 -11.01 -22.27
N LEU A 151 -11.37 -10.15 -23.18
CA LEU A 151 -11.03 -8.76 -22.88
C LEU A 151 -12.26 -7.90 -22.57
N GLU A 152 -13.44 -8.30 -23.04
CA GLU A 152 -14.69 -7.57 -22.81
C GLU A 152 -15.14 -7.74 -21.35
N GLU A 153 -15.16 -8.98 -20.87
CA GLU A 153 -15.51 -9.28 -19.49
C GLU A 153 -14.44 -8.77 -18.51
N ALA A 154 -13.16 -8.87 -18.87
CA ALA A 154 -12.08 -8.28 -18.10
C ALA A 154 -12.25 -6.76 -17.93
N ALA A 155 -12.55 -6.03 -19.02
CA ALA A 155 -12.80 -4.60 -18.97
C ALA A 155 -13.96 -4.25 -18.03
N ARG A 156 -15.08 -4.97 -18.14
CA ARG A 156 -16.27 -4.79 -17.29
C ARG A 156 -15.95 -4.94 -15.80
N LEU A 157 -15.15 -5.95 -15.45
CA LEU A 157 -14.73 -6.19 -14.06
C LEU A 157 -13.78 -5.10 -13.55
N PHE A 158 -12.83 -4.64 -14.37
CA PHE A 158 -11.94 -3.53 -14.00
C PHE A 158 -12.70 -2.21 -13.84
N GLU A 159 -13.65 -1.92 -14.73
CA GLU A 159 -14.52 -0.74 -14.62
C GLU A 159 -15.32 -0.77 -13.31
N ARG A 160 -15.91 -1.93 -12.97
CA ARG A 160 -16.62 -2.10 -11.71
C ARG A 160 -15.71 -1.93 -10.48
N ALA A 161 -14.49 -2.45 -10.54
CA ALA A 161 -13.50 -2.24 -9.47
C ALA A 161 -13.17 -0.74 -9.28
N ILE A 162 -13.06 0.02 -10.37
CA ILE A 162 -12.81 1.47 -10.35
C ILE A 162 -14.02 2.26 -9.84
N GLU A 163 -15.25 1.81 -10.12
CA GLU A 163 -16.46 2.41 -9.55
C GLU A 163 -16.48 2.29 -8.03
N LEU A 164 -16.05 1.13 -7.50
CA LEU A 164 -16.00 0.86 -6.07
C LEU A 164 -14.83 1.57 -5.38
N ASP A 165 -13.66 1.54 -5.99
CA ASP A 165 -12.47 2.26 -5.53
C ASP A 165 -11.85 3.07 -6.68
N PRO A 166 -12.22 4.36 -6.80
CA PRO A 166 -11.63 5.25 -7.80
C PRO A 166 -10.12 5.46 -7.65
N GLN A 167 -9.52 5.09 -6.50
CA GLN A 167 -8.08 5.14 -6.25
C GLN A 167 -7.38 3.82 -6.54
N HIS A 168 -8.06 2.84 -7.15
CA HIS A 168 -7.47 1.54 -7.45
C HIS A 168 -6.55 1.58 -8.68
N TYR A 169 -5.32 2.05 -8.49
CA TYR A 169 -4.33 2.26 -9.55
C TYR A 169 -3.98 0.99 -10.35
N ARG A 170 -4.06 -0.20 -9.71
CA ARG A 170 -3.87 -1.50 -10.39
C ARG A 170 -5.00 -1.83 -11.35
N ALA A 171 -6.26 -1.63 -10.97
CA ALA A 171 -7.42 -1.78 -11.85
C ALA A 171 -7.34 -0.83 -13.05
N LEU A 172 -6.99 0.44 -12.82
CA LEU A 172 -6.74 1.42 -13.88
C LEU A 172 -5.64 0.97 -14.85
N THR A 173 -4.54 0.44 -14.32
CA THR A 173 -3.44 -0.07 -15.15
C THR A 173 -3.88 -1.29 -15.97
N ASN A 174 -4.64 -2.20 -15.37
CA ASN A 174 -5.13 -3.40 -16.08
C ASN A 174 -6.16 -3.06 -17.16
N LEU A 175 -7.08 -2.13 -16.90
CA LEU A 175 -7.99 -1.60 -17.93
C LEU A 175 -7.21 -0.92 -19.06
N GLY A 176 -6.12 -0.21 -18.73
CA GLY A 176 -5.20 0.36 -19.71
C GLY A 176 -4.52 -0.70 -20.58
N ASN A 177 -4.17 -1.86 -20.00
CA ASN A 177 -3.61 -2.98 -20.76
C ASN A 177 -4.63 -3.52 -21.76
N VAL A 178 -5.87 -3.74 -21.31
CA VAL A 178 -6.98 -4.17 -22.19
C VAL A 178 -7.20 -3.18 -23.33
N ALA A 179 -7.24 -1.87 -23.04
CA ALA A 179 -7.36 -0.84 -24.08
C ALA A 179 -6.18 -0.87 -25.08
N LEU A 180 -4.95 -1.10 -24.59
CA LEU A 180 -3.77 -1.17 -25.45
C LEU A 180 -3.78 -2.39 -26.39
N GLU A 181 -4.27 -3.53 -25.91
CA GLU A 181 -4.48 -4.75 -26.70
C GLU A 181 -5.55 -4.56 -27.76
N GLN A 182 -6.61 -3.80 -27.46
CA GLN A 182 -7.65 -3.39 -28.41
C GLN A 182 -7.23 -2.25 -29.34
N ASP A 183 -5.93 -1.91 -29.40
CA ASP A 183 -5.37 -0.81 -30.20
C ASP A 183 -5.87 0.60 -29.85
N ARG A 184 -6.58 0.76 -28.73
CA ARG A 184 -7.01 2.05 -28.17
C ARG A 184 -5.87 2.69 -27.37
N VAL A 185 -4.82 3.06 -28.09
CA VAL A 185 -3.55 3.53 -27.49
C VAL A 185 -3.73 4.81 -26.67
N ASP A 186 -4.61 5.71 -27.08
CA ASP A 186 -4.82 6.99 -26.40
C ASP A 186 -5.57 6.82 -25.08
N ASP A 187 -6.62 6.00 -25.07
CA ASP A 187 -7.33 5.58 -23.87
C ASP A 187 -6.38 4.92 -22.86
N ALA A 188 -5.52 4.01 -23.34
CA ALA A 188 -4.53 3.34 -22.49
C ALA A 188 -3.57 4.35 -21.84
N ILE A 189 -3.06 5.33 -22.61
CA ILE A 189 -2.18 6.39 -22.09
C ILE A 189 -2.88 7.18 -20.98
N GLU A 190 -4.14 7.55 -21.16
CA GLU A 190 -4.92 8.27 -20.15
C GLU A 190 -5.08 7.44 -18.87
N LEU A 191 -5.44 6.16 -19.01
CA LEU A 191 -5.60 5.24 -17.88
C LEU A 191 -4.31 5.05 -17.08
N TYR A 192 -3.17 4.85 -17.76
CA TYR A 192 -1.88 4.77 -17.07
C TYR A 192 -1.51 6.09 -16.39
N GLN A 193 -1.79 7.23 -17.01
CA GLN A 193 -1.55 8.53 -16.38
C GLN A 193 -2.43 8.74 -15.15
N ARG A 194 -3.69 8.28 -15.17
CA ARG A 194 -4.57 8.30 -13.99
C ARG A 194 -4.03 7.42 -12.88
N ALA A 195 -3.61 6.19 -13.19
CA ALA A 195 -2.96 5.31 -12.22
C ALA A 195 -1.73 5.98 -11.58
N LEU A 196 -0.89 6.63 -12.40
CA LEU A 196 0.31 7.33 -11.94
C LEU A 196 0.05 8.65 -11.19
N LYS A 197 -1.15 9.21 -11.26
CA LYS A 197 -1.54 10.33 -10.38
C LYS A 197 -1.86 9.85 -8.96
N ILE A 198 -2.22 8.57 -8.81
CA ILE A 198 -2.53 7.95 -7.53
C ILE A 198 -1.25 7.36 -6.92
N ASP A 199 -0.53 6.55 -7.69
CA ASP A 199 0.79 6.02 -7.31
C ASP A 199 1.83 6.42 -8.36
N GLU A 200 2.54 7.53 -8.08
CA GLU A 200 3.58 8.08 -8.94
C GLU A 200 4.79 7.16 -9.13
N GLU A 201 4.99 6.20 -8.23
CA GLU A 201 6.11 5.29 -8.21
C GLU A 201 5.72 3.89 -8.72
N PHE A 202 4.48 3.67 -9.17
CA PHE A 202 4.06 2.35 -9.66
C PHE A 202 4.83 1.91 -10.92
N PRO A 203 5.71 0.89 -10.85
CA PRO A 203 6.61 0.61 -11.97
C PRO A 203 5.91 0.04 -13.19
N ASN A 204 4.86 -0.76 -12.99
CA ASN A 204 4.11 -1.39 -14.07
C ASN A 204 3.40 -0.35 -14.94
N ALA A 205 2.77 0.68 -14.33
CA ALA A 205 2.15 1.75 -15.09
C ALA A 205 3.19 2.57 -15.88
N HIS A 206 4.37 2.86 -15.32
CA HIS A 206 5.47 3.52 -16.06
C HIS A 206 5.95 2.68 -17.24
N HIS A 207 6.06 1.36 -17.06
CA HIS A 207 6.45 0.44 -18.13
C HIS A 207 5.42 0.46 -19.26
N ASN A 208 4.14 0.27 -18.93
CA ASN A 208 3.06 0.15 -19.91
C ASN A 208 2.80 1.49 -20.63
N LEU A 209 2.91 2.62 -19.91
CA LEU A 209 2.89 3.95 -20.51
C LEU A 209 4.05 4.14 -21.51
N GLY A 210 5.24 3.63 -21.17
CA GLY A 210 6.40 3.62 -22.06
C GLY A 210 6.15 2.83 -23.35
N VAL A 211 5.52 1.65 -23.23
CA VAL A 211 5.12 0.82 -24.38
C VAL A 211 4.07 1.53 -25.23
N ALA A 212 3.05 2.13 -24.62
CA ALA A 212 2.00 2.86 -25.33
C ALA A 212 2.56 4.07 -26.09
N TYR A 213 3.45 4.87 -25.48
CA TYR A 213 4.12 5.97 -26.17
C TYR A 213 4.99 5.51 -27.34
N ARG A 214 5.66 4.35 -27.21
CA ARG A 214 6.42 3.77 -28.33
C ARG A 214 5.48 3.41 -29.49
N LYS A 215 4.34 2.78 -29.20
CA LYS A 215 3.31 2.43 -30.20
C LYS A 215 2.76 3.67 -30.91
N LYS A 216 2.62 4.79 -30.20
CA LYS A 216 2.25 6.10 -30.76
C LYS A 216 3.40 6.86 -31.46
N GLY A 217 4.61 6.29 -31.54
CA GLY A 217 5.80 6.93 -32.14
C GLY A 217 6.45 8.03 -31.27
N GLN A 218 6.00 8.22 -30.03
CA GLN A 218 6.51 9.24 -29.10
C GLN A 218 7.74 8.73 -28.32
N LEU A 219 8.84 8.47 -29.03
CA LEU A 219 10.03 7.80 -28.49
C LEU A 219 10.65 8.51 -27.27
N ALA A 220 10.69 9.84 -27.27
CA ALA A 220 11.27 10.59 -26.15
C ALA A 220 10.48 10.39 -24.83
N LYS A 221 9.14 10.31 -24.90
CA LYS A 221 8.30 10.04 -23.74
C LYS A 221 8.37 8.57 -23.32
N SER A 222 8.46 7.66 -24.29
CA SER A 222 8.67 6.23 -24.04
C SER A 222 9.94 5.98 -23.22
N VAL A 223 11.09 6.49 -23.68
CA VAL A 223 12.38 6.34 -22.98
C VAL A 223 12.32 6.91 -21.56
N ARG A 224 11.67 8.05 -21.37
CA ARG A 224 11.50 8.65 -20.04
C ARG A 224 10.71 7.74 -19.09
N SER A 225 9.59 7.21 -19.56
CA SER A 225 8.69 6.36 -18.76
C SER A 225 9.36 5.03 -18.42
N LEU A 226 10.00 4.37 -19.39
CA LEU A 226 10.73 3.12 -19.16
C LEU A 226 11.90 3.29 -18.18
N ARG A 227 12.64 4.41 -18.26
CA ARG A 227 13.70 4.73 -17.29
C ARG A 227 13.15 4.92 -15.88
N ARG A 228 11.94 5.49 -15.74
CA ARG A 228 11.29 5.67 -14.44
C ARG A 228 10.86 4.32 -13.86
N ALA A 229 10.30 3.42 -14.67
CA ALA A 229 9.97 2.06 -14.26
C ALA A 229 11.21 1.32 -13.71
N GLN A 230 12.31 1.30 -14.48
CA GLN A 230 13.56 0.64 -14.08
C GLN A 230 14.16 1.19 -12.80
N ARG A 231 14.18 2.52 -12.63
CA ARG A 231 14.71 3.15 -11.41
C ARG A 231 13.91 2.76 -10.18
N THR A 232 12.60 2.60 -10.34
CA THR A 232 11.71 2.34 -9.21
C THR A 232 11.72 0.87 -8.82
N GLN A 233 11.74 -0.04 -9.79
CA GLN A 233 12.00 -1.47 -9.56
C GLN A 233 13.33 -1.68 -8.83
N HIS A 234 14.41 -1.07 -9.32
CA HIS A 234 15.71 -1.23 -8.67
C HIS A 234 15.72 -0.68 -7.23
N ARG A 235 14.97 0.41 -6.97
CA ARG A 235 14.83 0.95 -5.61
C ARG A 235 14.08 -0.04 -4.70
N GLN A 236 13.01 -0.66 -5.18
CA GLN A 236 12.22 -1.64 -4.44
C GLN A 236 13.05 -2.89 -4.11
N GLU A 237 13.73 -3.47 -5.11
CA GLU A 237 14.61 -4.64 -4.91
C GLU A 237 15.71 -4.36 -3.87
N VAL A 238 16.31 -3.16 -3.91
CA VAL A 238 17.34 -2.76 -2.93
C VAL A 238 16.74 -2.60 -1.53
N ALA A 239 15.51 -2.11 -1.40
CA ALA A 239 14.82 -1.97 -0.12
C ALA A 239 14.48 -3.36 0.49
N GLU A 240 13.93 -4.27 -0.31
CA GLU A 240 13.62 -5.64 0.09
C GLU A 240 14.87 -6.43 0.49
N ALA A 241 15.97 -6.27 -0.27
CA ALA A 241 17.24 -6.88 0.05
C ALA A 241 17.79 -6.36 1.39
N ARG A 242 17.67 -5.05 1.66
CA ARG A 242 18.07 -4.46 2.95
C ARG A 242 17.23 -5.00 4.11
N GLU A 243 15.92 -5.12 3.93
CA GLU A 243 15.02 -5.67 4.96
C GLU A 243 15.34 -7.14 5.25
N SER A 244 15.53 -7.95 4.20
CA SER A 244 15.88 -9.38 4.32
C SER A 244 17.20 -9.58 5.03
N ILE A 245 18.22 -8.77 4.69
CA ILE A 245 19.50 -8.76 5.40
C ILE A 245 19.29 -8.31 6.85
N GLY A 246 18.46 -7.31 7.12
CA GLY A 246 18.13 -6.88 8.49
C GLY A 246 17.53 -7.98 9.34
N LYS A 247 16.60 -8.78 8.78
CA LYS A 247 15.96 -9.93 9.44
C LYS A 247 16.97 -11.03 9.78
N TRP A 248 17.89 -11.35 8.86
CA TRP A 248 18.88 -12.42 9.07
C TRP A 248 20.05 -11.99 9.95
N ALA A 249 20.51 -10.76 9.78
CA ALA A 249 21.79 -10.30 10.30
C ALA A 249 21.66 -9.59 11.67
N GLY A 250 20.46 -9.16 12.05
CA GLY A 250 20.26 -8.31 13.24
C GLY A 250 20.94 -6.93 13.08
N PRO A 251 20.67 -5.98 14.00
CA PRO A 251 21.11 -4.58 13.84
C PRO A 251 22.64 -4.41 13.80
N ASN A 252 23.39 -5.37 14.32
CA ASN A 252 24.86 -5.30 14.40
C ASN A 252 25.58 -5.83 13.16
N VAL A 253 25.08 -6.87 12.49
CA VAL A 253 25.82 -7.46 11.35
C VAL A 253 25.72 -6.56 10.11
N ALA A 254 24.61 -5.84 9.91
CA ALA A 254 24.52 -4.83 8.85
C ALA A 254 25.57 -3.71 9.01
N LYS A 255 25.90 -3.33 10.25
CA LYS A 255 26.94 -2.34 10.58
C LYS A 255 28.36 -2.84 10.23
N TYR A 256 28.60 -4.15 10.36
CA TYR A 256 29.92 -4.74 10.10
C TYR A 256 30.04 -5.43 8.73
N PHE A 257 28.96 -5.52 7.96
CA PHE A 257 28.92 -6.22 6.68
C PHE A 257 30.03 -5.76 5.72
N ARG A 258 30.26 -4.45 5.63
CA ARG A 258 31.35 -3.89 4.81
C ARG A 258 32.74 -4.31 5.28
N TRP A 259 32.95 -4.43 6.60
CA TRP A 259 34.20 -4.90 7.19
C TRP A 259 34.42 -6.40 6.99
N ILE A 260 33.35 -7.20 7.04
CA ILE A 260 33.40 -8.64 6.73
C ILE A 260 33.79 -8.86 5.27
N VAL A 261 33.19 -8.10 4.33
CA VAL A 261 33.56 -8.16 2.90
C VAL A 261 35.03 -7.77 2.69
N TYR A 262 35.50 -6.70 3.32
CA TYR A 262 36.91 -6.31 3.23
C TYR A 262 37.86 -7.34 3.81
N ALA A 263 37.52 -7.97 4.94
CA ALA A 263 38.31 -9.04 5.54
C ALA A 263 38.41 -10.25 4.60
N LEU A 264 37.31 -10.65 3.96
CA LEU A 264 37.29 -11.76 3.00
C LEU A 264 38.13 -11.45 1.75
N ILE A 265 38.04 -10.23 1.21
CA ILE A 265 38.89 -9.80 0.09
C ILE A 265 40.37 -9.82 0.49
N ALA A 266 40.71 -9.32 1.68
CA ALA A 266 42.08 -9.32 2.18
C ALA A 266 42.63 -10.74 2.38
N VAL A 267 41.83 -11.66 2.93
CA VAL A 267 42.19 -13.08 3.07
C VAL A 267 42.38 -13.74 1.71
N GLY A 268 41.47 -13.49 0.75
CA GLY A 268 41.59 -14.00 -0.61
C GLY A 268 42.85 -13.51 -1.32
N ALA A 269 43.15 -12.20 -1.20
CA ALA A 269 44.37 -11.62 -1.74
C ALA A 269 45.64 -12.22 -1.09
N TYR A 270 45.63 -12.41 0.23
CA TYR A 270 46.73 -13.04 0.96
C TYR A 270 46.97 -14.49 0.50
N VAL A 271 45.91 -15.29 0.37
CA VAL A 271 46.00 -16.68 -0.11
C VAL A 271 46.55 -16.73 -1.54
N LEU A 272 46.08 -15.84 -2.43
CA LEU A 272 46.56 -15.76 -3.81
C LEU A 272 48.03 -15.36 -3.89
N LEU A 273 48.46 -14.35 -3.12
CA LEU A 273 49.86 -13.92 -3.07
C LEU A 273 50.79 -15.00 -2.53
N ARG A 274 50.34 -15.75 -1.51
CA ARG A 274 51.07 -16.88 -0.94
C ARG A 274 51.18 -18.06 -1.92
N MET A 275 50.11 -18.38 -2.66
CA MET A 275 50.16 -19.43 -3.69
C MET A 275 51.04 -19.05 -4.89
N ALA A 276 51.11 -17.76 -5.21
CA ALA A 276 51.95 -17.25 -6.29
C ALA A 276 53.41 -16.97 -5.87
N GLY A 277 53.78 -17.28 -4.62
CA GLY A 277 55.17 -17.20 -4.12
C GLY A 277 55.68 -15.78 -3.89
N TYR A 278 54.80 -14.79 -3.83
CA TYR A 278 55.15 -13.40 -3.53
C TYR A 278 55.25 -13.11 -2.02
N LEU A 279 54.85 -14.07 -1.18
CA LEU A 279 54.81 -14.05 0.28
C LEU A 279 55.22 -15.43 0.81
#